data_AF-A0A8S9FD10-F1
#
_entry.id   AF-A0A8S9FD10-F1
#
_cell.length_a   1.000
_cell.length_b   1.000
_cell.length_c   1.000
_cell.angle_alpha   90.00
_cell.angle_beta   90.00
_cell.angle_gamma   90.00
#
_symmetry.space_group_name_H-M   'P 1'
#
loop_
_entity.id
_entity.type
_entity.pdbx_description
1 polymer ?
#
loop_
_entity_poly.entity_id
_entity_poly.type
_entity_poly.pdbx_seq_one_letter_code
_entity_poly.pdbx_strand_id
1 'polypeptide(L)'
;MEEIDRVVGKERLVQESDIPKLNYVKAILREAFRLHPVAAFNLPHVALSDTTVAGYHIPKGSQVLLSRYGLGRNPKVWADPLSFKPERHLNECSEVTLTENDLRFISFSTGKRGCAAPALGSALTTMMLARLLQGFTWKLPENETRVELMESSHDMFLAKPLVMVGELRLPEHLYPTVK
;
A
#
# COMPACT_ATOMS: atom_id res chain seq x y z
N MET A 1 -2.80 3.91 15.82
CA MET A 1 -4.01 3.90 16.68
C MET A 1 -4.47 5.29 17.03
N GLU A 2 -3.58 6.16 17.52
CA GLU A 2 -3.89 7.54 17.92
C GLU A 2 -4.64 8.35 16.84
N GLU A 3 -4.22 8.28 15.57
CA GLU A 3 -4.91 8.97 14.47
C GLU A 3 -6.39 8.56 14.36
N ILE A 4 -6.67 7.26 14.34
CA ILE A 4 -8.03 6.73 14.16
C ILE A 4 -8.91 7.12 15.36
N ASP A 5 -8.38 7.00 16.58
CA ASP A 5 -9.10 7.39 17.80
C ASP A 5 -9.43 8.89 17.79
N ARG A 6 -8.50 9.74 17.34
CA ARG A 6 -8.71 11.18 17.25
C ARG A 6 -9.73 11.57 16.17
N VAL A 7 -9.69 10.91 15.01
CA VAL A 7 -10.55 11.26 13.85
C VAL A 7 -11.95 10.69 13.98
N VAL A 8 -12.06 9.45 14.47
CA VAL A 8 -13.30 8.67 14.45
C VAL A 8 -13.87 8.42 15.85
N GLY A 9 -12.99 8.23 16.83
CA GLY A 9 -13.36 7.80 18.18
C GLY A 9 -13.67 6.29 18.28
N LYS A 10 -14.36 5.91 19.35
CA LYS A 10 -14.69 4.51 19.69
C LYS A 10 -16.19 4.18 19.68
N GLU A 11 -17.04 5.17 19.39
CA GLU A 11 -18.50 5.04 19.40
C GLU A 11 -19.09 4.61 18.05
N ARG A 12 -18.27 4.54 16.99
CA ARG A 12 -18.68 4.10 15.64
C ARG A 12 -17.52 3.54 14.85
N LEU A 13 -17.82 2.76 13.82
CA LEU A 13 -16.81 2.30 12.85
C LEU A 13 -16.39 3.41 11.88
N VAL A 14 -15.15 3.32 11.39
CA VAL A 14 -14.63 4.16 10.30
C VAL A 14 -15.58 4.12 9.10
N GLN A 15 -15.91 5.29 8.56
CA GLN A 15 -16.71 5.48 7.35
C GLN A 15 -15.84 6.08 6.23
N GLU A 16 -16.34 6.02 4.99
CA GLU A 16 -15.63 6.58 3.84
C GLU A 16 -15.33 8.08 3.99
N SER A 17 -16.25 8.84 4.60
CA SER A 17 -16.09 10.28 4.87
C SER A 17 -14.93 10.62 5.81
N ASP A 18 -14.40 9.65 6.56
CA ASP A 18 -13.25 9.83 7.44
C ASP A 18 -11.92 9.72 6.69
N ILE A 19 -11.90 9.01 5.54
CA ILE A 19 -10.68 8.68 4.78
C ILE A 19 -9.78 9.88 4.48
N PRO A 20 -10.29 11.07 4.08
CA PRO A 20 -9.44 12.22 3.81
C PRO A 20 -8.57 12.64 5.01
N LYS A 21 -9.03 12.36 6.23
CA LYS A 21 -8.35 12.72 7.50
C LYS A 21 -7.41 11.63 8.02
N LEU A 22 -7.41 10.43 7.44
CA LEU A 22 -6.59 9.28 7.86
C LEU A 22 -5.24 9.26 7.13
N ASN A 23 -4.47 10.33 7.24
CA ASN A 23 -3.21 10.50 6.49
C ASN A 23 -2.13 9.52 6.91
N TYR A 24 -2.03 9.18 8.19
CA TYR A 24 -1.06 8.19 8.67
C TYR A 24 -1.42 6.78 8.21
N VAL A 25 -2.70 6.39 8.24
CA VAL A 25 -3.15 5.11 7.65
C VAL A 25 -2.82 5.05 6.15
N LYS A 26 -3.10 6.13 5.41
CA LYS A 26 -2.74 6.21 3.99
C LYS A 26 -1.22 6.19 3.77
N ALA A 27 -0.44 6.79 4.66
CA ALA A 27 1.03 6.75 4.62
C ALA A 27 1.58 5.34 4.83
N ILE A 28 0.99 4.56 5.76
CA ILE A 28 1.31 3.14 5.95
C ILE A 28 1.06 2.36 4.66
N LEU A 29 -0.11 2.55 4.04
CA LEU A 29 -0.46 1.88 2.79
C LEU A 29 0.45 2.29 1.63
N ARG A 30 0.77 3.57 1.52
CA ARG A 30 1.65 4.09 0.48
C ARG A 30 3.05 3.51 0.60
N GLU A 31 3.57 3.41 1.83
CA GLU A 31 4.86 2.78 2.10
C GLU A 31 4.83 1.27 1.83
N ALA A 32 3.74 0.60 2.19
CA ALA A 32 3.53 -0.81 1.85
C ALA A 32 3.49 -1.03 0.33
N PHE A 33 2.84 -0.16 -0.45
CA PHE A 33 2.83 -0.27 -1.92
C PHE A 33 4.21 0.00 -2.55
N ARG A 34 5.02 0.87 -1.92
CA ARG A 34 6.40 1.15 -2.36
C ARG A 34 7.30 -0.06 -2.13
N LEU A 35 7.27 -0.63 -0.93
CA LEU A 35 8.15 -1.74 -0.55
C LEU A 35 7.61 -3.09 -1.03
N HIS A 36 6.33 -3.38 -0.90
CA HIS A 36 5.78 -4.69 -1.23
C HIS A 36 4.74 -4.55 -2.35
N PRO A 37 5.18 -4.29 -3.60
CA PRO A 37 4.27 -4.15 -4.72
C PRO A 37 3.60 -5.49 -5.03
N VAL A 38 2.34 -5.44 -5.49
CA VAL A 38 1.55 -6.63 -5.86
C VAL A 38 2.20 -7.51 -6.94
N ALA A 39 3.11 -6.94 -7.74
CA ALA A 39 3.88 -7.63 -8.76
C ALA A 39 5.28 -7.02 -8.87
N ALA A 40 6.28 -7.81 -9.26
CA ALA A 40 7.65 -7.34 -9.42
C ALA A 40 7.79 -6.32 -10.58
N PHE A 41 7.00 -6.49 -11.64
CA PHE A 41 6.97 -5.63 -12.82
C PHE A 41 5.58 -5.08 -13.10
N ASN A 42 5.50 -3.99 -13.85
CA ASN A 42 4.25 -3.55 -14.44
C ASN A 42 3.81 -4.50 -15.57
N LEU A 43 2.54 -4.43 -15.97
CA LEU A 43 2.08 -5.16 -17.15
C LEU A 43 2.96 -4.78 -18.35
N PRO A 44 3.36 -5.75 -19.20
CA PRO A 44 4.19 -5.46 -20.36
C PRO A 44 3.51 -4.45 -21.29
N HIS A 45 4.25 -3.41 -21.67
CA HIS A 45 3.86 -2.49 -22.73
C HIS A 45 4.58 -2.87 -24.03
N VAL A 46 4.03 -2.42 -25.17
CA VAL A 46 4.67 -2.61 -26.48
C VAL A 46 4.84 -1.26 -27.15
N ALA A 47 6.03 -0.99 -27.69
CA ALA A 47 6.30 0.23 -28.47
C ALA A 47 5.50 0.18 -29.79
N LEU A 48 4.60 1.14 -30.00
CA LEU A 48 3.74 1.20 -31.20
C LEU A 48 4.47 1.79 -32.43
N SER A 49 5.56 2.50 -32.19
CA SER A 49 6.47 3.08 -33.17
C SER A 49 7.87 3.09 -32.59
N ASP A 50 8.87 3.29 -33.44
CA ASP A 50 10.22 3.60 -33.00
C ASP A 50 10.16 4.84 -32.10
N THR A 51 10.88 4.80 -30.97
CA THR A 51 10.88 5.86 -29.98
C THR A 51 12.23 5.97 -29.28
N THR A 52 12.38 6.94 -28.39
CA THR A 52 13.58 7.13 -27.57
C THR A 52 13.20 7.48 -26.15
N VAL A 53 13.77 6.78 -25.17
CA VAL A 53 13.54 7.02 -23.74
C VAL A 53 14.89 7.17 -23.06
N ALA A 54 15.10 8.28 -22.33
CA ALA A 54 16.35 8.60 -21.65
C ALA A 54 17.60 8.48 -22.56
N GLY A 55 17.47 8.84 -23.85
CA GLY A 55 18.54 8.74 -24.85
C GLY A 55 18.72 7.37 -25.50
N TYR A 56 17.98 6.34 -25.07
CA TYR A 56 18.03 5.01 -25.64
C TYR A 56 16.96 4.83 -26.71
N HIS A 57 17.38 4.40 -27.91
CA HIS A 57 16.46 4.06 -28.99
C HIS A 57 15.72 2.74 -28.69
N ILE A 58 14.40 2.76 -28.83
CA ILE A 58 13.52 1.61 -28.62
C ILE A 58 12.75 1.35 -29.93
N PRO A 59 13.07 0.27 -30.65
CA PRO A 59 12.38 -0.08 -31.89
C PRO A 59 10.90 -0.41 -31.67
N LYS A 60 10.08 -0.15 -32.69
CA LYS A 60 8.67 -0.59 -32.75
C LYS A 60 8.57 -2.10 -32.49
N GLY A 61 7.56 -2.50 -31.72
CA GLY A 61 7.31 -3.90 -31.36
C GLY A 61 8.09 -4.37 -30.12
N SER A 62 9.04 -3.58 -29.61
CA SER A 62 9.76 -3.92 -28.37
C SER A 62 8.80 -4.00 -27.18
N GLN A 63 8.96 -5.04 -26.36
CA GLN A 63 8.30 -5.12 -25.06
C GLN A 63 9.06 -4.27 -24.04
N VAL A 64 8.33 -3.49 -23.26
CA VAL A 64 8.86 -2.62 -22.22
C VAL A 64 8.25 -3.03 -20.89
N LEU A 65 9.10 -3.44 -19.95
CA LEU A 65 8.71 -3.78 -18.58
C LEU A 65 9.33 -2.78 -17.61
N LEU A 66 8.52 -2.27 -16.68
CA LEU A 66 8.97 -1.37 -15.63
C LEU A 66 9.01 -2.14 -14.31
N SER A 67 10.17 -2.18 -13.65
CA SER A 67 10.31 -2.86 -12.36
C SER A 67 9.65 -2.03 -11.26
N ARG A 68 8.52 -2.52 -10.73
CA ARG A 68 7.86 -1.92 -9.56
C ARG A 68 8.74 -2.07 -8.32
N TYR A 69 9.30 -3.27 -8.15
CA TYR A 69 10.19 -3.63 -7.05
C TYR A 69 11.44 -2.74 -7.02
N GLY A 70 12.09 -2.55 -8.19
CA GLY A 70 13.30 -1.75 -8.33
C GLY A 70 13.07 -0.26 -8.12
N LEU A 71 11.99 0.32 -8.69
CA LEU A 71 11.68 1.73 -8.52
C LEU A 71 11.43 2.09 -7.06
N GLY A 72 10.61 1.27 -6.38
CA GLY A 72 10.30 1.47 -4.96
C GLY A 72 11.53 1.43 -4.05
N ARG A 73 12.57 0.67 -4.40
CA ARG A 73 13.79 0.48 -3.59
C ARG A 73 15.03 1.22 -4.12
N ASN A 74 14.88 2.13 -5.08
CA ASN A 74 16.03 2.80 -5.69
C ASN A 74 16.71 3.77 -4.70
N PRO A 75 17.97 3.52 -4.28
CA PRO A 75 18.68 4.38 -3.31
C PRO A 75 18.97 5.80 -3.84
N LYS A 76 18.91 6.01 -5.16
CA LYS A 76 19.06 7.35 -5.75
C LYS A 76 17.81 8.21 -5.58
N VAL A 77 16.67 7.60 -5.28
CA VAL A 77 15.36 8.27 -5.13
C VAL A 77 14.90 8.24 -3.67
N TRP A 78 15.19 7.16 -2.94
CA TRP A 78 14.70 6.94 -1.59
C TRP A 78 15.87 6.82 -0.60
N ALA A 79 15.88 7.69 0.42
CA ALA A 79 16.75 7.54 1.59
C ALA A 79 16.26 6.35 2.44
N ASP A 80 17.20 5.52 2.91
CA ASP A 80 16.96 4.24 3.58
C ASP A 80 15.90 3.40 2.82
N PRO A 81 16.20 3.01 1.57
CA PRO A 81 15.17 2.52 0.65
C PRO A 81 14.53 1.20 1.09
N LEU A 82 15.19 0.43 1.96
CA LEU A 82 14.69 -0.85 2.46
C LEU A 82 13.97 -0.74 3.81
N SER A 83 14.03 0.42 4.47
CA SER A 83 13.32 0.63 5.73
C SER A 83 11.87 1.03 5.49
N PHE A 84 10.96 0.38 6.21
CA PHE A 84 9.54 0.74 6.25
C PHE A 84 9.35 1.97 7.12
N LYS A 85 9.17 3.15 6.49
CA LYS A 85 9.03 4.45 7.17
C LYS A 85 7.83 5.22 6.61
N PRO A 86 6.59 4.99 7.08
CA PRO A 86 5.39 5.71 6.62
C PRO A 86 5.53 7.23 6.65
N GLU A 87 6.28 7.74 7.62
CA GLU A 87 6.48 9.18 7.88
C GLU A 87 7.05 9.91 6.67
N ARG A 88 7.77 9.22 5.77
CA ARG A 88 8.31 9.81 4.54
C ARG A 88 7.25 10.31 3.56
N HIS A 89 6.01 9.83 3.71
CA HIS A 89 4.88 10.21 2.87
C HIS A 89 3.99 11.27 3.53
N LEU A 90 4.25 11.62 4.78
CA LEU A 90 3.52 12.68 5.46
C LEU A 90 4.05 14.04 5.01
N ASN A 91 3.12 14.96 4.79
CA ASN A 91 3.41 16.36 4.54
C ASN A 91 2.38 17.17 5.33
N GLU A 92 2.84 18.20 6.04
CA GLU A 92 2.00 19.01 6.93
C GLU A 92 0.86 19.72 6.20
N CYS A 93 1.06 20.00 4.90
CA CYS A 93 0.13 20.82 4.12
C CYS A 93 -0.69 20.07 3.07
N SER A 94 -0.58 18.74 2.96
CA SER A 94 -1.28 18.00 1.90
C SER A 94 -1.84 16.65 2.36
N GLU A 95 -3.00 16.32 1.81
CA GLU A 95 -3.58 14.98 1.93
C GLU A 95 -2.63 13.93 1.33
N VAL A 96 -2.41 12.83 2.07
CA VAL A 96 -1.70 11.66 1.53
C VAL A 96 -2.62 10.93 0.57
N THR A 97 -2.20 10.75 -0.67
CA THR A 97 -2.90 9.91 -1.66
C THR A 97 -2.19 8.56 -1.79
N LEU A 98 -2.80 7.56 -2.44
CA LEU A 98 -2.11 6.31 -2.79
C LEU A 98 -1.61 6.29 -4.26
N THR A 99 -1.97 7.30 -5.05
CA THR A 99 -1.49 7.48 -6.43
C THR A 99 -0.12 8.15 -6.44
N GLU A 100 0.77 7.70 -7.32
CA GLU A 100 2.11 8.28 -7.51
C GLU A 100 2.26 8.74 -8.95
N ASN A 101 2.07 10.04 -9.17
CA ASN A 101 2.11 10.64 -10.51
C ASN A 101 3.55 10.85 -10.99
N ASP A 102 4.50 11.03 -10.07
CA ASP A 102 5.91 11.29 -10.39
C ASP A 102 6.68 9.98 -10.69
N LEU A 103 5.99 8.83 -10.62
CA LEU A 103 6.54 7.51 -10.90
C LEU A 103 7.81 7.16 -10.11
N ARG A 104 8.00 7.76 -8.93
CA ARG A 104 9.06 7.39 -7.96
C ARG A 104 8.93 5.93 -7.50
N PHE A 105 7.71 5.42 -7.55
CA PHE A 105 7.34 4.00 -7.52
C PHE A 105 6.01 3.84 -8.28
N ILE A 106 5.56 2.61 -8.52
CA ILE A 106 4.33 2.34 -9.28
C ILE A 106 3.28 1.70 -8.36
N SER A 107 2.30 2.49 -7.94
CA SER A 107 1.07 1.98 -7.31
C SER A 107 0.04 1.58 -8.39
N PHE A 108 -0.73 2.55 -8.88
CA PHE A 108 -1.82 2.36 -9.83
C PHE A 108 -1.41 2.56 -11.30
N SER A 109 -0.12 2.74 -11.60
CA SER A 109 0.38 3.12 -12.94
C SER A 109 -0.22 4.47 -13.40
N THR A 110 0.15 4.93 -14.60
CA THR A 110 -0.34 6.20 -15.18
C THR A 110 -0.47 6.11 -16.70
N GLY A 111 -1.00 7.17 -17.33
CA GLY A 111 -1.18 7.29 -18.76
C GLY A 111 -2.28 6.37 -19.32
N LYS A 112 -2.20 6.04 -20.61
CA LYS A 112 -3.24 5.28 -21.34
C LYS A 112 -3.56 3.89 -20.78
N ARG A 113 -2.67 3.33 -19.95
CA ARG A 113 -2.79 2.00 -19.32
C ARG A 113 -2.66 2.09 -17.79
N GLY A 114 -2.98 3.24 -17.21
CA GLY A 114 -3.18 3.37 -15.77
C GLY A 114 -4.34 2.48 -15.30
N CYS A 115 -4.36 2.15 -14.01
CA CYS A 115 -5.50 1.48 -13.39
C CYS A 115 -6.79 2.26 -13.68
N ALA A 116 -7.86 1.56 -14.04
CA ALA A 116 -9.14 2.18 -14.33
C ALA A 116 -9.89 2.68 -13.07
N ALA A 117 -9.53 2.19 -11.88
CA ALA A 117 -10.26 2.44 -10.64
C ALA A 117 -9.34 2.78 -9.44
N PRO A 118 -8.40 3.75 -9.56
CA PRO A 118 -7.48 4.08 -8.47
C PRO A 118 -8.21 4.65 -7.25
N ALA A 119 -9.29 5.41 -7.45
CA ALA A 119 -10.09 5.98 -6.36
C ALA A 119 -10.79 4.88 -5.55
N LEU A 120 -11.49 3.96 -6.22
CA LEU A 120 -12.16 2.82 -5.57
C LEU A 120 -11.15 1.93 -4.83
N GLY A 121 -10.05 1.56 -5.48
CA GLY A 121 -9.00 0.76 -4.86
C GLY A 121 -8.43 1.45 -3.62
N SER A 122 -8.17 2.75 -3.70
CA SER A 122 -7.65 3.52 -2.56
C SER A 122 -8.63 3.59 -1.39
N ALA A 123 -9.92 3.82 -1.68
CA ALA A 123 -10.96 3.90 -0.66
C ALA A 123 -11.14 2.54 0.06
N LEU A 124 -11.24 1.45 -0.70
CA LEU A 124 -11.41 0.10 -0.14
C LEU A 124 -10.21 -0.33 0.70
N THR A 125 -8.98 -0.17 0.19
CA THR A 125 -7.78 -0.56 0.94
C THR A 125 -7.60 0.29 2.20
N THR A 126 -7.84 1.60 2.13
CA THR A 126 -7.76 2.49 3.29
C THR A 126 -8.81 2.15 4.33
N MET A 127 -10.07 1.97 3.93
CA MET A 127 -11.14 1.60 4.84
C MET A 127 -10.91 0.22 5.48
N MET A 128 -10.44 -0.77 4.71
CA MET A 128 -10.14 -2.10 5.22
C MET A 128 -9.04 -2.06 6.28
N LEU A 129 -7.90 -1.43 5.98
CA LEU A 129 -6.82 -1.30 6.97
C LEU A 129 -7.28 -0.47 8.18
N ALA A 130 -7.98 0.64 7.96
CA ALA A 130 -8.47 1.48 9.05
C ALA A 130 -9.44 0.73 9.97
N ARG A 131 -10.32 -0.12 9.46
CA ARG A 131 -11.27 -0.91 10.26
C ARG A 131 -10.60 -2.08 10.99
N LEU A 132 -9.63 -2.76 10.37
CA LEU A 132 -8.79 -3.75 11.06
C LEU A 132 -7.97 -3.07 12.17
N LEU A 133 -7.44 -1.89 11.85
CA LEU A 133 -6.93 -0.83 12.72
C LEU A 133 -7.78 -0.66 13.97
N GLN A 134 -8.95 -0.09 13.75
CA GLN A 134 -9.85 0.39 14.77
C GLN A 134 -10.44 -0.73 15.61
N GLY A 135 -10.86 -1.81 14.95
CA GLY A 135 -11.67 -2.87 15.53
C GLY A 135 -10.88 -3.87 16.36
N PHE A 136 -9.57 -3.99 16.16
CA PHE A 136 -8.83 -5.08 16.81
C PHE A 136 -7.52 -4.61 17.42
N THR A 137 -7.21 -5.19 18.58
CA THR A 137 -5.84 -5.27 19.09
C THR A 137 -5.27 -6.61 18.64
N TRP A 138 -4.13 -6.60 17.97
CA TRP A 138 -3.54 -7.80 17.37
C TRP A 138 -2.49 -8.40 18.30
N LYS A 139 -2.61 -9.69 18.60
CA LYS A 139 -1.66 -10.47 19.39
C LYS A 139 -1.10 -11.64 18.59
N LEU A 140 0.06 -12.13 19.00
CA LEU A 140 0.61 -13.39 18.51
C LEU A 140 -0.23 -14.57 19.04
N PRO A 141 -0.34 -15.67 18.28
CA PRO A 141 -0.80 -16.94 18.83
C PRO A 141 0.03 -17.35 20.05
N GLU A 142 -0.57 -18.09 21.00
CA GLU A 142 0.08 -18.44 22.29
C GLU A 142 1.44 -19.14 22.14
N ASN A 143 1.63 -19.87 21.03
CA ASN A 143 2.86 -20.62 20.76
C ASN A 143 3.92 -19.84 19.97
N GLU A 144 3.67 -18.57 19.64
CA GLU A 144 4.56 -17.74 18.81
C GLU A 144 5.18 -16.62 19.64
N THR A 145 6.49 -16.40 19.47
CA THR A 145 7.25 -15.38 20.21
C THR A 145 7.55 -14.13 19.38
N ARG A 146 7.44 -14.21 18.05
CA ARG A 146 7.68 -13.10 17.12
C ARG A 146 6.93 -13.30 15.81
N VAL A 147 6.65 -12.21 15.10
CA VAL A 147 6.16 -12.27 13.72
C VAL A 147 7.34 -12.51 12.77
N GLU A 148 7.28 -13.55 11.95
CA GLU A 148 8.26 -13.78 10.89
C GLU A 148 7.79 -13.11 9.58
N LEU A 149 8.44 -12.02 9.19
CA LEU A 149 8.12 -11.24 7.97
C LEU A 149 9.08 -11.54 6.81
N MET A 150 9.60 -12.75 6.71
CA MET A 150 10.49 -13.13 5.62
C MET A 150 9.72 -13.21 4.30
N GLU A 151 10.24 -12.59 3.24
CA GLU A 151 9.70 -12.71 1.88
C GLU A 151 9.98 -14.12 1.32
N SER A 152 9.06 -14.64 0.51
CA SER A 152 9.25 -15.87 -0.28
C SER A 152 10.40 -15.68 -1.27
N SER A 153 11.16 -16.74 -1.54
CA SER A 153 12.21 -16.69 -2.57
C SER A 153 11.68 -16.81 -4.00
N HIS A 154 10.41 -17.19 -4.19
CA HIS A 154 9.84 -17.53 -5.49
C HIS A 154 8.78 -16.53 -5.97
N ASP A 155 8.25 -15.72 -5.06
CA ASP A 155 7.14 -14.80 -5.31
C ASP A 155 7.23 -13.57 -4.40
N MET A 156 6.24 -12.68 -4.47
CA MET A 156 6.21 -11.43 -3.69
C MET A 156 5.41 -11.53 -2.39
N PHE A 157 5.04 -12.74 -1.96
CA PHE A 157 4.34 -12.99 -0.72
C PHE A 157 5.31 -13.28 0.44
N LEU A 158 4.75 -13.42 1.64
CA LEU A 158 5.51 -13.89 2.80
C LEU A 158 5.84 -15.38 2.63
N ALA A 159 7.04 -15.78 3.05
CA ALA A 159 7.49 -17.16 3.07
C ALA A 159 6.61 -18.07 3.95
N LYS A 160 5.99 -17.48 4.98
CA LYS A 160 4.98 -18.14 5.82
C LYS A 160 3.75 -17.22 5.94
N PRO A 161 2.53 -17.79 6.05
CA PRO A 161 1.34 -16.98 6.29
C PRO A 161 1.48 -16.14 7.57
N LEU A 162 1.03 -14.88 7.52
CA LEU A 162 0.89 -14.06 8.72
C LEU A 162 -0.33 -14.53 9.51
N VAL A 163 -0.10 -15.05 10.72
CA VAL A 163 -1.17 -15.47 11.64
C VAL A 163 -1.14 -14.58 12.86
N MET A 164 -2.28 -13.93 13.15
CA MET A 164 -2.46 -13.03 14.29
C MET A 164 -3.84 -13.28 14.90
N VAL A 165 -3.95 -13.12 16.23
CA VAL A 165 -5.22 -13.19 16.97
C VAL A 165 -5.73 -11.78 17.19
N GLY A 166 -6.92 -11.48 16.68
CA GLY A 166 -7.57 -10.18 16.87
C GLY A 166 -8.48 -10.19 18.10
N GLU A 167 -8.20 -9.31 19.07
CA GLU A 167 -9.08 -9.06 20.22
C GLU A 167 -9.92 -7.81 19.96
N LEU A 168 -11.22 -7.87 20.30
CA LEU A 168 -12.14 -6.74 20.12
C LEU A 168 -11.64 -5.54 20.91
N ARG A 169 -11.46 -4.41 20.21
CA ARG A 169 -11.00 -3.14 20.79
C ARG A 169 -12.14 -2.16 21.06
N LEU A 170 -13.26 -2.31 20.35
CA LEU A 170 -14.44 -1.47 20.45
C LEU A 170 -15.55 -2.18 21.23
N PRO A 171 -16.63 -1.48 21.62
CA PRO A 171 -17.82 -2.11 22.20
C PRO A 171 -18.41 -3.20 21.29
N GLU A 172 -18.85 -4.31 21.88
CA GLU A 172 -19.33 -5.49 21.14
C GLU A 172 -20.46 -5.19 20.15
N HIS A 173 -21.34 -4.23 20.48
CA HIS A 173 -22.48 -3.86 19.63
C HIS A 173 -22.07 -3.25 18.28
N LEU A 174 -20.81 -2.82 18.12
CA LEU A 174 -20.29 -2.29 16.85
C LEU A 174 -19.82 -3.38 15.88
N TYR A 175 -19.73 -4.63 16.33
CA TYR A 175 -19.38 -5.76 15.49
C TYR A 175 -20.68 -6.43 15.03
N PRO A 176 -20.99 -6.39 13.73
CA PRO A 176 -22.19 -7.06 13.23
C PRO A 176 -22.07 -8.56 13.49
N THR A 177 -23.06 -9.12 14.17
CA THR A 177 -23.19 -10.56 14.33
C THR A 177 -23.51 -11.14 12.95
N VAL A 178 -22.61 -11.97 12.42
CA VAL A 178 -22.94 -12.77 11.24
C VAL A 178 -24.01 -13.75 11.68
N LYS A 179 -25.25 -13.53 11.22
CA LYS A 179 -26.34 -14.50 11.35
C LYS A 179 -26.18 -15.60 10.31
#